data_AF-A0A0Q6NW90-F1
#
_entry.id   AF-A0A0Q6NW90-F1
#
_cell.length_a   1.000
_cell.length_b   1.000
_cell.length_c   1.000
_cell.angle_alpha   90.00
_cell.angle_beta   90.00
_cell.angle_gamma   90.00
#
_symmetry.space_group_name_H-M   'P 1'
#
loop_
_entity.id
_entity.type
_entity.pdbx_description
1 polymer ?
#
loop_
_entity_poly.entity_id
_entity_poly.type
_entity_poly.pdbx_seq_one_letter_code
_entity_poly.pdbx_strand_id
1 'polypeptide(L)'
;MTVPLAASIVDLLLGLKLGASDKAARDRWSLEGVTWKSEQDGAIEVGARQFEAIALRLASGALTLEIDRIAVRELVGQLRTDAGALHLSALEAAEAELSGVRLQGPLTVPPQLLAAWQALRSADEAVTPSTAADAWCLGPLDAADGTIRGEIADAHLLFDADVTVPIRQGHIDFNDATVEHVGPDSRMGVSRLGLYVDAPNGRSYLYQFASAPLAGVEFERRGALLSPWVSERGKLHLKTFAETMLRQSAGGQGHGLTEQARLLLGRTALSGEVQLSDGLFAVPGLHVRLEGRAEGRNAVVMRSDALGQGLTVEMAALSAGKALVDWRGAQLACDKITARLKLQLRVEGQQLRFVLEIENCKVVGARVDLRPHRDARNA
;
A
#
# COMPACT_ATOMS: atom_id res chain seq x y z
N MET A 1 28.02 27.74 3.41
CA MET A 1 27.58 26.35 3.72
C MET A 1 27.10 25.75 2.40
N THR A 2 27.87 24.85 1.81
CA THR A 2 27.55 24.24 0.50
C THR A 2 26.49 23.17 0.74
N VAL A 3 25.23 23.48 0.42
CA VAL A 3 24.18 22.46 0.28
C VAL A 3 24.65 21.54 -0.86
N PRO A 4 24.89 20.24 -0.61
CA PRO A 4 25.33 19.32 -1.68
C PRO A 4 24.32 19.34 -2.82
N LEU A 5 24.76 19.27 -4.08
CA LEU A 5 23.86 19.36 -5.24
C LEU A 5 22.80 18.23 -5.25
N ALA A 6 23.16 17.05 -4.73
CA ALA A 6 22.24 15.94 -4.46
C ALA A 6 21.14 16.35 -3.46
N ALA A 7 21.46 17.22 -2.51
CA ALA A 7 20.49 17.78 -1.58
C ALA A 7 19.52 18.74 -2.25
N SER A 8 20.01 19.57 -3.17
CA SER A 8 19.13 20.43 -3.96
C SER A 8 18.15 19.60 -4.80
N ILE A 9 18.62 18.56 -5.49
CA ILE A 9 17.76 17.71 -6.36
C ILE A 9 16.74 16.92 -5.53
N VAL A 10 17.14 16.36 -4.39
CA VAL A 10 16.23 15.58 -3.54
C VAL A 10 15.27 16.49 -2.73
N ASP A 11 15.72 17.65 -2.27
CA ASP A 11 14.87 18.67 -1.65
C ASP A 11 13.85 19.22 -2.67
N LEU A 12 14.26 19.43 -3.95
CA LEU A 12 13.38 19.89 -5.03
C LEU A 12 12.31 18.84 -5.40
N LEU A 13 12.70 17.56 -5.47
CA LEU A 13 11.81 16.48 -5.95
C LEU A 13 10.84 15.99 -4.87
N LEU A 14 11.20 16.08 -3.59
CA LEU A 14 10.44 15.44 -2.51
C LEU A 14 9.94 16.41 -1.42
N GLY A 15 10.43 17.65 -1.37
CA GLY A 15 10.14 18.58 -0.26
C GLY A 15 10.54 18.00 1.10
N LEU A 16 11.59 17.18 1.10
CA LEU A 16 12.22 16.61 2.29
C LEU A 16 13.36 17.54 2.71
N LYS A 17 13.71 17.56 3.99
CA LYS A 17 14.96 18.21 4.44
C LYS A 17 16.00 17.12 4.58
N LEU A 18 17.17 17.27 3.95
CA LEU A 18 18.31 16.43 4.28
C LEU A 18 18.74 16.65 5.73
N GLY A 19 18.61 15.60 6.53
CA GLY A 19 19.20 15.52 7.84
C GLY A 19 20.64 15.05 7.72
N ALA A 20 21.51 15.46 8.65
CA ALA A 20 22.85 14.91 8.70
C ALA A 20 22.78 13.39 8.92
N SER A 21 23.36 12.62 8.00
CA SER A 21 23.69 11.22 8.23
C SER A 21 24.57 11.10 9.48
N ASP A 22 24.44 9.99 10.20
CA ASP A 22 25.14 9.77 11.46
C ASP A 22 26.66 9.97 11.28
N LYS A 23 27.35 10.45 12.32
CA LYS A 23 28.75 10.97 12.27
C LYS A 23 29.81 10.04 11.64
N ALA A 24 29.47 8.79 11.32
CA ALA A 24 30.35 7.79 10.73
C ALA A 24 30.26 7.65 9.19
N ALA A 25 29.15 8.02 8.55
CA ALA A 25 28.95 7.85 7.10
C ALA A 25 28.70 9.21 6.45
N ARG A 26 29.77 9.86 5.97
CA ARG A 26 29.63 11.08 5.17
C ARG A 26 28.96 10.74 3.85
N ASP A 27 27.91 11.47 3.50
CA ASP A 27 27.31 11.45 2.15
C ASP A 27 28.43 11.58 1.11
N ARG A 28 28.56 10.58 0.23
CA ARG A 28 29.47 10.65 -0.92
C ARG A 28 28.65 10.59 -2.18
N TRP A 29 29.02 11.43 -3.13
CA TRP A 29 28.42 11.43 -4.46
C TRP A 29 29.51 11.52 -5.51
N SER A 30 29.26 10.90 -6.65
CA SER A 30 30.08 11.00 -7.85
C SER A 30 29.21 11.27 -9.07
N LEU A 31 29.77 11.99 -10.03
CA LEU A 31 29.12 12.34 -11.28
C LEU A 31 30.16 12.16 -12.39
N GLU A 32 29.82 11.38 -13.41
CA GLU A 32 30.71 11.08 -14.52
C GLU A 32 30.05 11.40 -15.86
N GLY A 33 30.87 11.87 -16.82
CA GLY A 33 30.41 12.16 -18.18
C GLY A 33 29.40 13.31 -18.24
N VAL A 34 29.68 14.41 -17.55
CA VAL A 34 28.80 15.58 -17.52
C VAL A 34 28.77 16.24 -18.90
N THR A 35 27.58 16.50 -19.41
CA THR A 35 27.35 17.24 -20.65
C THR A 35 26.49 18.46 -20.40
N TRP A 36 26.73 19.52 -21.18
CA TRP A 36 25.95 20.74 -21.13
C TRP A 36 25.62 21.16 -22.55
N LYS A 37 24.33 21.34 -22.86
CA LYS A 37 23.88 21.83 -24.16
C LYS A 37 22.84 22.93 -23.98
N SER A 38 22.94 23.95 -24.81
CA SER A 38 21.89 24.96 -24.95
C SER A 38 20.95 24.52 -26.07
N GLU A 39 19.65 24.49 -25.82
CA GLU A 39 18.64 24.26 -26.84
C GLU A 39 18.19 25.58 -27.48
N GLN A 40 17.53 25.48 -28.64
CA GLN A 40 17.10 26.64 -29.45
C GLN A 40 16.03 27.51 -28.76
N ASP A 41 15.33 26.96 -27.77
CA ASP A 41 14.22 27.62 -27.05
C ASP A 41 14.64 28.24 -25.70
N GLY A 42 15.95 28.38 -25.43
CA GLY A 42 16.46 28.89 -24.15
C GLY A 42 16.38 27.89 -22.99
N ALA A 43 15.98 26.65 -23.27
CA ALA A 43 16.17 25.52 -22.37
C ALA A 43 17.63 25.07 -22.37
N ILE A 44 18.11 24.63 -21.21
CA ILE A 44 19.46 24.11 -21.02
C ILE A 44 19.34 22.65 -20.65
N GLU A 45 19.98 21.78 -21.41
CA GLU A 45 20.10 20.36 -21.10
C GLU A 45 21.41 20.12 -20.32
N VAL A 46 21.29 19.48 -19.17
CA VAL A 46 22.43 19.01 -18.38
C VAL A 46 22.36 17.50 -18.28
N GLY A 47 23.37 16.83 -18.83
CA GLY A 47 23.45 15.37 -18.80
C GLY A 47 24.56 14.89 -17.88
N ALA A 48 24.43 13.67 -17.36
CA ALA A 48 25.49 12.91 -16.74
C ALA A 48 25.33 11.44 -17.11
N ARG A 49 26.42 10.83 -17.62
CA ARG A 49 26.42 9.41 -17.98
C ARG A 49 26.17 8.51 -16.77
N GLN A 50 26.75 8.88 -15.63
CA GLN A 50 26.58 8.14 -14.38
C GLN A 50 26.51 9.12 -13.20
N PHE A 51 25.55 8.88 -12.32
CA PHE A 51 25.42 9.54 -11.03
C PHE A 51 25.35 8.47 -9.96
N GLU A 52 26.12 8.61 -8.89
CA GLU A 52 26.05 7.71 -7.74
C GLU A 52 26.02 8.53 -6.46
N ALA A 53 25.17 8.11 -5.53
CA ALA A 53 25.07 8.66 -4.19
C ALA A 53 24.93 7.54 -3.17
N ILE A 54 25.61 7.66 -2.03
CA ILE A 54 25.58 6.66 -0.96
C ILE A 54 25.25 7.28 0.39
N ALA A 55 24.68 6.46 1.27
CA ALA A 55 24.34 6.78 2.65
C ALA A 55 23.42 8.01 2.79
N LEU A 56 22.37 8.09 1.97
CA LEU A 56 21.42 9.19 2.00
C LEU A 56 20.41 9.01 3.13
N ARG A 57 20.18 10.07 3.91
CA ARG A 57 19.14 10.11 4.95
C ARG A 57 18.31 11.38 4.85
N LEU A 58 17.01 11.19 4.70
CA LEU A 58 16.02 12.23 4.47
C LEU A 58 14.97 12.19 5.55
N ALA A 59 14.58 13.35 6.08
CA ALA A 59 13.52 13.43 7.08
C ALA A 59 12.43 14.44 6.67
N SER A 60 11.17 14.06 6.87
CA SER A 60 9.99 14.95 6.80
C SER A 60 9.11 14.74 8.02
N GLY A 61 9.16 15.66 8.97
CA GLY A 61 8.42 15.50 10.23
C GLY A 61 8.80 14.18 10.91
N ALA A 62 7.84 13.27 11.07
CA ALA A 62 8.04 11.95 11.67
C ALA A 62 8.44 10.84 10.68
N LEU A 63 8.48 11.14 9.38
CA LEU A 63 8.93 10.21 8.34
C LEU A 63 10.45 10.28 8.19
N THR A 64 11.10 9.13 8.15
CA THR A 64 12.53 8.98 7.85
C THR A 64 12.69 8.06 6.65
N LEU A 65 13.44 8.50 5.65
CA LEU A 65 13.83 7.73 4.48
C LEU A 65 15.36 7.59 4.47
N GLU A 66 15.83 6.36 4.48
CA GLU A 66 17.23 5.98 4.39
C GLU A 66 17.45 5.25 3.06
N ILE A 67 18.56 5.54 2.39
CA ILE A 67 18.94 4.89 1.13
C ILE A 67 20.45 4.66 1.15
N ASP A 68 20.87 3.38 1.15
CA ASP A 68 22.28 3.02 1.21
C ASP A 68 23.04 3.43 -0.06
N ARG A 69 22.42 3.22 -1.22
CA ARG A 69 23.00 3.58 -2.52
C ARG A 69 21.93 3.85 -3.57
N ILE A 70 22.15 4.91 -4.33
CA ILE A 70 21.46 5.24 -5.58
C ILE A 70 22.52 5.27 -6.68
N ALA A 71 22.28 4.54 -7.77
CA ALA A 71 23.07 4.64 -8.99
C ALA A 71 22.13 4.95 -10.16
N VAL A 72 22.38 6.02 -10.89
CA VAL A 72 21.58 6.47 -12.03
C VAL A 72 22.45 6.53 -13.27
N ARG A 73 21.93 6.05 -14.39
CA ARG A 73 22.62 5.99 -15.68
C ARG A 73 21.88 6.82 -16.71
N GLU A 74 22.65 7.54 -17.51
CA GLU A 74 22.15 8.46 -18.54
C GLU A 74 21.12 9.43 -17.95
N LEU A 75 21.53 10.16 -16.92
CA LEU A 75 20.72 11.19 -16.28
C LEU A 75 20.70 12.43 -17.17
N VAL A 76 19.52 12.96 -17.46
CA VAL A 76 19.33 14.19 -18.24
C VAL A 76 18.36 15.09 -17.49
N GLY A 77 18.80 16.30 -17.13
CA GLY A 77 17.98 17.34 -16.56
C GLY A 77 17.72 18.44 -17.57
N GLN A 78 16.47 18.88 -17.68
CA GLN A 78 16.10 20.08 -18.42
C GLN A 78 15.96 21.24 -17.46
N LEU A 79 16.71 22.30 -17.73
CA LEU A 79 16.72 23.55 -17.00
C LEU A 79 16.02 24.62 -17.85
N ARG A 80 15.16 25.40 -17.22
CA ARG A 80 14.49 26.55 -17.85
C ARG A 80 14.79 27.82 -17.07
N THR A 81 14.76 28.94 -17.76
CA THR A 81 14.94 30.26 -17.15
C THR A 81 13.59 30.96 -17.06
N ASP A 82 13.03 31.06 -15.86
CA ASP A 82 11.80 31.82 -15.60
C ASP A 82 12.15 33.03 -14.72
N ALA A 83 11.70 34.22 -15.14
CA ALA A 83 11.93 35.48 -14.42
C ALA A 83 13.41 35.74 -14.04
N GLY A 84 14.36 35.27 -14.86
CA GLY A 84 15.80 35.42 -14.63
C GLY A 84 16.41 34.41 -13.64
N ALA A 85 15.62 33.46 -13.12
CA ALA A 85 16.10 32.35 -12.31
C ALA A 85 16.05 31.04 -13.09
N LEU A 86 17.13 30.28 -13.01
CA LEU A 86 17.24 28.99 -13.64
C LEU A 86 16.65 27.92 -12.70
N HIS A 87 15.70 27.12 -13.20
CA HIS A 87 15.01 26.08 -12.45
C HIS A 87 15.00 24.76 -13.23
N LEU A 88 15.04 23.64 -12.50
CA LEU A 88 14.86 22.31 -13.08
C LEU A 88 13.39 22.12 -13.43
N SER A 89 13.09 21.82 -14.70
CA SER A 89 11.73 21.58 -15.18
C SER A 89 11.43 20.10 -15.35
N ALA A 90 12.42 19.32 -15.78
CA ALA A 90 12.27 17.89 -15.99
C ALA A 90 13.58 17.14 -15.70
N LEU A 91 13.46 15.87 -15.32
CA LEU A 91 14.56 14.94 -15.12
C LEU A 91 14.22 13.61 -15.76
N GLU A 92 15.12 13.06 -16.56
CA GLU A 92 15.01 11.74 -17.15
C GLU A 92 16.23 10.90 -16.81
N ALA A 93 16.05 9.59 -16.68
CA ALA A 93 17.13 8.63 -16.56
C ALA A 93 16.77 7.35 -17.29
N ALA A 94 17.73 6.81 -18.05
CA ALA A 94 17.53 5.52 -18.71
C ALA A 94 17.36 4.39 -17.68
N GLU A 95 18.15 4.42 -16.61
CA GLU A 95 18.13 3.41 -15.56
C GLU A 95 18.49 4.03 -14.20
N ALA A 96 17.80 3.59 -13.15
CA ALA A 96 18.14 3.90 -11.77
C ALA A 96 18.07 2.62 -10.91
N GLU A 97 19.09 2.41 -10.09
CA GLU A 97 19.17 1.34 -9.12
C GLU A 97 19.18 1.93 -7.71
N LEU A 98 18.32 1.42 -6.83
CA LEU A 98 18.29 1.77 -5.42
C LEU A 98 18.48 0.51 -4.58
N SER A 99 19.31 0.63 -3.55
CA SER A 99 19.55 -0.45 -2.59
C SER A 99 19.53 0.08 -1.16
N GLY A 100 19.12 -0.79 -0.23
CA GLY A 100 18.99 -0.45 1.18
C GLY A 100 18.00 0.69 1.43
N VAL A 101 16.90 0.75 0.66
CA VAL A 101 15.89 1.79 0.86
C VAL A 101 15.03 1.39 2.05
N ARG A 102 14.92 2.27 3.04
CA ARG A 102 14.08 2.08 4.21
C ARG A 102 13.30 3.36 4.51
N LEU A 103 11.99 3.30 4.35
CA LEU A 103 11.05 4.35 4.73
C LEU A 103 10.32 3.94 6.00
N GLN A 104 10.36 4.77 7.03
CA GLN A 104 9.68 4.48 8.29
C GLN A 104 9.02 5.70 8.89
N GLY A 105 7.94 5.47 9.64
CA GLY A 105 7.27 6.50 10.40
C GLY A 105 5.94 6.04 10.98
N PRO A 106 5.20 6.95 11.63
CA PRO A 106 3.85 6.66 12.10
C PRO A 106 2.91 6.53 10.90
N LEU A 107 2.01 5.54 10.94
CA LEU A 107 0.87 5.50 10.04
C LEU A 107 -0.18 6.48 10.58
N THR A 108 -0.11 7.73 10.15
CA THR A 108 -1.10 8.74 10.51
C THR A 108 -2.34 8.56 9.65
N VAL A 109 -3.47 8.25 10.29
CA VAL A 109 -4.77 8.34 9.64
C VAL A 109 -4.95 9.78 9.12
N PRO A 110 -5.25 9.99 7.83
CA PRO A 110 -5.39 11.33 7.26
C PRO A 110 -6.34 12.19 8.12
N PRO A 111 -6.06 13.48 8.32
CA PRO A 111 -6.89 14.34 9.15
C PRO A 111 -8.36 14.36 8.71
N GLN A 112 -8.64 14.19 7.42
CA GLN A 112 -10.03 14.09 6.91
C GLN A 112 -10.73 12.82 7.43
N LEU A 113 -10.01 11.71 7.52
CA LEU A 113 -10.53 10.43 8.00
C LEU A 113 -10.63 10.43 9.53
N LEU A 114 -9.70 11.12 10.21
CA LEU A 114 -9.76 11.37 11.65
C LEU A 114 -10.92 12.30 12.02
N ALA A 115 -11.14 13.37 11.25
CA ALA A 115 -12.25 14.30 11.42
C ALA A 115 -13.60 13.64 11.10
N ALA A 116 -13.67 12.83 10.04
CA ALA A 116 -14.84 11.99 9.76
C ALA A 116 -15.11 11.02 10.92
N TRP A 117 -14.08 10.34 11.45
CA TRP A 117 -14.20 9.47 12.63
C TRP A 117 -14.65 10.21 13.91
N GLN A 118 -14.19 11.44 14.13
CA GLN A 118 -14.55 12.26 15.29
C GLN A 118 -15.97 12.86 15.14
N ALA A 119 -16.36 13.27 13.94
CA ALA A 119 -17.72 13.70 13.61
C ALA A 119 -18.72 12.54 13.78
N LEU A 120 -18.34 11.33 13.36
CA LEU A 120 -19.14 10.11 13.52
C LEU A 120 -19.35 9.70 14.99
N ARG A 121 -18.45 10.10 15.91
CA ARG A 121 -18.65 9.92 17.35
C ARG A 121 -19.58 10.96 17.97
N SER A 122 -19.90 12.04 17.24
CA SER A 122 -20.69 13.18 17.73
C SER A 122 -22.14 13.22 17.20
N ALA A 123 -22.56 12.17 16.47
CA ALA A 123 -23.91 11.90 15.92
C ALA A 123 -24.38 12.74 14.71
N ASP A 124 -25.16 12.06 13.86
CA ASP A 124 -26.06 12.53 12.77
C ASP A 124 -25.65 13.77 11.99
N GLU A 125 -24.86 13.61 10.92
CA GLU A 125 -25.06 14.44 9.72
C GLU A 125 -24.38 13.83 8.49
N ALA A 126 -25.13 13.78 7.39
CA ALA A 126 -24.73 13.20 6.12
C ALA A 126 -23.71 14.11 5.40
N VAL A 127 -22.49 13.61 5.25
CA VAL A 127 -21.45 14.27 4.44
C VAL A 127 -21.53 13.72 3.02
N THR A 128 -21.69 14.62 2.04
CA THR A 128 -21.70 14.31 0.62
C THR A 128 -20.33 13.85 0.12
N PRO A 129 -20.24 12.79 -0.71
CA PRO A 129 -18.96 12.27 -1.18
C PRO A 129 -18.31 13.19 -2.23
N SER A 130 -17.01 13.44 -2.03
CA SER A 130 -16.11 14.13 -2.97
C SER A 130 -15.73 13.22 -4.15
N THR A 131 -15.58 13.83 -5.33
CA THR A 131 -15.27 13.22 -6.64
C THR A 131 -13.90 12.56 -6.78
N ALA A 132 -13.12 12.43 -5.69
CA ALA A 132 -11.87 11.65 -5.67
C ALA A 132 -12.08 10.12 -5.56
N ALA A 133 -13.33 9.68 -5.39
CA ALA A 133 -13.70 8.28 -5.15
C ALA A 133 -13.49 7.33 -6.34
N ASP A 134 -13.18 7.84 -7.55
CA ASP A 134 -13.00 7.05 -8.77
C ASP A 134 -11.58 6.50 -9.00
N ALA A 135 -10.62 6.79 -8.10
CA ALA A 135 -9.21 6.43 -8.30
C ALA A 135 -8.82 5.01 -7.86
N TRP A 136 -9.66 4.30 -7.08
CA TRP A 136 -9.32 2.97 -6.56
C TRP A 136 -9.57 1.89 -7.62
N CYS A 137 -8.50 1.24 -8.07
CA CYS A 137 -8.52 0.06 -8.93
C CYS A 137 -7.53 -0.98 -8.38
N LEU A 138 -8.02 -2.12 -7.94
CA LEU A 138 -7.25 -3.24 -7.40
C LEU A 138 -7.27 -4.41 -8.37
N GLY A 139 -6.98 -4.13 -9.66
CA GLY A 139 -6.94 -5.13 -10.74
C GLY A 139 -6.17 -6.42 -10.40
N PRO A 140 -5.02 -6.38 -9.71
CA PRO A 140 -4.28 -7.58 -9.33
C PRO A 140 -5.01 -8.55 -8.39
N LEU A 141 -6.12 -8.14 -7.76
CA LEU A 141 -6.94 -9.01 -6.92
C LEU A 141 -7.98 -9.81 -7.72
N ASP A 142 -8.24 -9.44 -8.97
CA ASP A 142 -9.34 -9.98 -9.79
C ASP A 142 -9.18 -11.47 -10.08
N ALA A 143 -7.94 -11.93 -10.27
CA ALA A 143 -7.61 -13.33 -10.51
C ALA A 143 -6.51 -13.83 -9.56
N ALA A 144 -6.45 -13.29 -8.35
CA ALA A 144 -5.46 -13.71 -7.35
C ALA A 144 -5.70 -15.16 -6.90
N ASP A 145 -4.64 -15.89 -6.59
CA ASP A 145 -4.73 -17.28 -6.11
C ASP A 145 -3.83 -17.45 -4.89
N GLY A 146 -4.27 -18.21 -3.90
CA GLY A 146 -3.47 -18.40 -2.69
C GLY A 146 -4.24 -18.97 -1.51
N THR A 147 -3.67 -18.85 -0.32
CA THR A 147 -4.31 -19.29 0.91
C THR A 147 -3.87 -18.41 2.06
N ILE A 148 -4.82 -18.07 2.92
CA ILE A 148 -4.60 -17.37 4.18
C ILE A 148 -4.96 -18.32 5.31
N ARG A 149 -4.08 -18.44 6.30
CA ARG A 149 -4.25 -19.28 7.49
C ARG A 149 -4.17 -18.42 8.74
N GLY A 150 -5.15 -18.55 9.62
CA GLY A 150 -5.19 -17.90 10.93
C GLY A 150 -5.19 -18.95 12.04
N GLU A 151 -4.28 -18.83 13.00
CA GLU A 151 -4.25 -19.68 14.19
C GLU A 151 -4.65 -18.82 15.39
N ILE A 152 -5.75 -19.17 16.05
CA ILE A 152 -6.35 -18.41 17.15
C ILE A 152 -6.08 -19.18 18.45
N ALA A 153 -5.17 -18.64 19.27
CA ALA A 153 -4.84 -19.22 20.56
C ALA A 153 -6.02 -19.09 21.55
N ASP A 154 -6.32 -20.17 22.26
CA ASP A 154 -7.48 -20.39 23.15
C ASP A 154 -8.78 -19.68 22.67
N ALA A 155 -9.20 -20.04 21.46
CA ALA A 155 -10.44 -19.58 20.83
C ALA A 155 -11.70 -19.97 21.63
N HIS A 156 -11.65 -21.07 22.39
CA HIS A 156 -12.75 -21.48 23.27
C HIS A 156 -12.23 -22.15 24.54
N LEU A 157 -11.81 -21.36 25.53
CA LEU A 157 -11.52 -21.80 26.90
C LEU A 157 -10.74 -23.14 26.93
N LEU A 158 -9.53 -23.16 26.34
CA LEU A 158 -8.50 -24.25 26.32
C LEU A 158 -8.17 -24.86 24.93
N PHE A 159 -8.86 -24.48 23.86
CA PHE A 159 -8.58 -25.02 22.52
C PHE A 159 -8.25 -23.94 21.50
N ASP A 160 -7.21 -24.22 20.73
CA ASP A 160 -6.81 -23.42 19.57
C ASP A 160 -7.73 -23.71 18.39
N ALA A 161 -7.90 -22.71 17.53
CA ALA A 161 -8.63 -22.85 16.27
C ALA A 161 -7.71 -22.51 15.10
N ASP A 162 -7.69 -23.39 14.10
CA ASP A 162 -6.98 -23.18 12.85
C ASP A 162 -7.98 -22.89 11.74
N VAL A 163 -7.82 -21.74 11.11
CA VAL A 163 -8.72 -21.22 10.08
C VAL A 163 -7.96 -21.19 8.77
N THR A 164 -8.39 -21.95 7.77
CA THR A 164 -7.81 -21.91 6.42
C THR A 164 -8.82 -21.34 5.44
N VAL A 165 -8.42 -20.28 4.74
CA VAL A 165 -9.25 -19.56 3.75
C VAL A 165 -8.54 -19.61 2.38
N PRO A 166 -8.97 -20.49 1.47
CA PRO A 166 -8.44 -20.52 0.12
C PRO A 166 -8.94 -19.34 -0.70
N ILE A 167 -8.07 -18.80 -1.54
CA ILE A 167 -8.38 -17.78 -2.54
C ILE A 167 -8.18 -18.42 -3.91
N ARG A 168 -9.23 -18.41 -4.74
CA ARG A 168 -9.18 -18.96 -6.10
C ARG A 168 -9.74 -17.96 -7.09
N GLN A 169 -8.93 -17.59 -8.08
CA GLN A 169 -9.27 -16.63 -9.13
C GLN A 169 -9.90 -15.34 -8.58
N GLY A 170 -9.38 -14.79 -7.50
CA GLY A 170 -9.86 -13.56 -6.88
C GLY A 170 -11.12 -13.74 -6.02
N HIS A 171 -11.50 -14.99 -5.74
CA HIS A 171 -12.71 -15.30 -4.97
C HIS A 171 -12.38 -16.10 -3.71
N ILE A 172 -13.13 -15.84 -2.64
CA ILE A 172 -13.20 -16.70 -1.46
C ILE A 172 -14.59 -17.35 -1.47
N ASP A 173 -14.63 -18.68 -1.52
CA ASP A 173 -15.85 -19.46 -1.28
C ASP A 173 -15.81 -19.96 0.17
N PHE A 174 -16.75 -19.52 1.00
CA PHE A 174 -16.76 -19.92 2.41
C PHE A 174 -17.20 -21.37 2.62
N ASN A 175 -17.69 -22.06 1.60
CA ASN A 175 -17.89 -23.52 1.68
C ASN A 175 -16.54 -24.27 1.70
N ASP A 176 -15.48 -23.67 1.17
CA ASP A 176 -14.13 -24.24 1.14
C ASP A 176 -13.24 -23.74 2.29
N ALA A 177 -13.72 -22.77 3.07
CA ALA A 177 -13.03 -22.30 4.26
C ALA A 177 -13.19 -23.30 5.40
N THR A 178 -12.09 -23.72 5.99
CA THR A 178 -12.09 -24.67 7.11
C THR A 178 -11.82 -23.94 8.42
N VAL A 179 -12.48 -24.38 9.48
CA VAL A 179 -12.21 -23.98 10.86
C VAL A 179 -12.06 -25.25 11.68
N GLU A 180 -10.82 -25.64 11.94
CA GLU A 180 -10.50 -26.81 12.73
C GLU A 180 -10.29 -26.42 14.19
N HIS A 181 -10.99 -27.09 15.10
CA HIS A 181 -10.75 -26.98 16.55
C HIS A 181 -11.12 -28.30 17.21
N VAL A 182 -10.69 -28.50 18.47
CA VAL A 182 -11.13 -29.66 19.26
C VAL A 182 -12.56 -29.38 19.78
N GLY A 183 -13.58 -29.83 19.04
CA GLY A 183 -14.99 -29.62 19.36
C GLY A 183 -15.90 -29.76 18.13
N PRO A 184 -17.22 -29.52 18.24
CA PRO A 184 -18.15 -29.66 17.12
C PRO A 184 -17.87 -28.62 16.02
N ASP A 185 -17.87 -29.05 14.74
CA ASP A 185 -17.52 -28.27 13.55
C ASP A 185 -17.95 -26.78 13.60
N SER A 186 -17.00 -25.88 13.81
CA SER A 186 -17.20 -24.45 13.54
C SER A 186 -17.14 -24.18 12.04
N ARG A 187 -17.89 -23.20 11.55
CA ARG A 187 -17.96 -22.91 10.11
C ARG A 187 -18.04 -21.41 9.85
N MET A 188 -17.36 -20.94 8.82
CA MET A 188 -17.37 -19.52 8.45
C MET A 188 -18.36 -19.22 7.32
N GLY A 189 -18.75 -17.96 7.20
CA GLY A 189 -19.57 -17.51 6.09
C GLY A 189 -19.78 -16.01 6.06
N VAL A 190 -20.57 -15.58 5.08
CA VAL A 190 -20.96 -14.18 4.91
C VAL A 190 -22.48 -14.06 4.85
N SER A 191 -23.06 -13.27 5.74
CA SER A 191 -24.49 -12.95 5.75
C SER A 191 -24.70 -11.46 5.45
N ARG A 192 -25.97 -11.05 5.31
CA ARG A 192 -26.32 -9.63 5.13
C ARG A 192 -25.84 -8.73 6.28
N LEU A 193 -25.61 -9.31 7.46
CA LEU A 193 -25.09 -8.57 8.62
C LEU A 193 -23.56 -8.49 8.62
N GLY A 194 -22.85 -9.40 7.97
CA GLY A 194 -21.38 -9.43 8.04
C GLY A 194 -20.75 -10.80 7.81
N LEU A 195 -19.42 -10.82 7.96
CA LEU A 195 -18.62 -12.04 8.03
C LEU A 195 -18.77 -12.64 9.43
N TYR A 196 -19.03 -13.94 9.50
CA TYR A 196 -19.32 -14.63 10.75
C TYR A 196 -18.63 -15.99 10.86
N VAL A 197 -18.56 -16.47 12.10
CA VAL A 197 -18.23 -17.85 12.47
C VAL A 197 -19.44 -18.41 13.21
N ASP A 198 -19.95 -19.54 12.75
CA ASP A 198 -20.93 -20.36 13.47
C ASP A 198 -20.16 -21.33 14.38
N ALA A 199 -20.40 -21.24 15.68
CA ALA A 199 -19.89 -22.14 16.71
C ALA A 199 -21.06 -22.87 17.40
N PRO A 200 -20.82 -23.93 18.19
CA PRO A 200 -21.89 -24.70 18.84
C PRO A 200 -22.79 -23.87 19.77
N ASN A 201 -22.26 -22.79 20.34
CA ASN A 201 -22.95 -21.86 21.23
C ASN A 201 -23.63 -20.69 20.51
N GLY A 202 -23.56 -20.64 19.17
CA GLY A 202 -24.21 -19.62 18.35
C GLY A 202 -23.28 -18.96 17.33
N ARG A 203 -23.80 -17.92 16.68
CA ARG A 203 -23.10 -17.17 15.64
C ARG A 203 -22.39 -15.96 16.23
N SER A 204 -21.11 -15.79 15.91
CA SER A 204 -20.32 -14.60 16.22
C SER A 204 -19.90 -13.88 14.94
N TYR A 205 -20.11 -12.57 14.88
CA TYR A 205 -19.70 -11.75 13.74
C TYR A 205 -18.27 -11.24 13.94
N LEU A 206 -17.41 -11.49 12.95
CA LEU A 206 -16.03 -10.98 12.91
C LEU A 206 -15.99 -9.56 12.35
N TYR A 207 -16.73 -9.35 11.27
CA TYR A 207 -16.83 -8.07 10.58
C TYR A 207 -18.31 -7.80 10.30
N GLN A 208 -18.85 -6.70 10.79
CA GLN A 208 -20.24 -6.31 10.50
C GLN A 208 -20.27 -5.33 9.34
N PHE A 209 -21.25 -5.43 8.44
CA PHE A 209 -21.39 -4.47 7.34
C PHE A 209 -22.14 -3.21 7.77
N ALA A 210 -21.77 -2.09 7.17
CA ALA A 210 -22.44 -0.80 7.32
C ALA A 210 -23.90 -0.84 6.84
N SER A 211 -24.08 -1.37 5.64
CA SER A 211 -25.36 -1.57 4.99
C SER A 211 -25.20 -2.65 3.93
N ALA A 212 -26.27 -3.39 3.66
CA ALA A 212 -26.34 -4.36 2.58
C ALA A 212 -27.30 -3.85 1.49
N PRO A 213 -27.05 -4.12 0.19
CA PRO A 213 -26.02 -5.02 -0.34
C PRO A 213 -24.62 -4.38 -0.42
N LEU A 214 -23.59 -5.19 -0.22
CA LEU A 214 -22.19 -4.80 -0.40
C LEU A 214 -21.69 -5.40 -1.73
N ALA A 215 -21.07 -4.58 -2.57
CA ALA A 215 -20.58 -5.04 -3.86
C ALA A 215 -19.46 -6.08 -3.69
N GLY A 216 -19.47 -7.10 -4.54
CA GLY A 216 -18.53 -8.22 -4.45
C GLY A 216 -18.87 -9.24 -3.36
N VAL A 217 -20.08 -9.22 -2.80
CA VAL A 217 -20.52 -10.22 -1.81
C VAL A 217 -21.71 -11.02 -2.35
N GLU A 218 -21.57 -12.34 -2.35
CA GLU A 218 -22.68 -13.28 -2.52
C GLU A 218 -23.04 -13.82 -1.12
N PHE A 219 -24.20 -13.43 -0.61
CA PHE A 219 -24.60 -13.81 0.76
C PHE A 219 -25.00 -15.28 0.89
N GLU A 220 -24.87 -15.81 2.12
CA GLU A 220 -25.32 -17.15 2.48
C GLU A 220 -26.76 -17.42 2.00
N ARG A 221 -27.00 -18.65 1.53
CA ARG A 221 -28.34 -19.15 1.23
C ARG A 221 -28.68 -20.28 2.20
N ARG A 222 -29.83 -20.16 2.84
CA ARG A 222 -30.38 -21.20 3.72
C ARG A 222 -31.37 -22.04 2.91
N GLY A 223 -31.34 -23.36 3.12
CA GLY A 223 -32.28 -24.28 2.48
C GLY A 223 -33.74 -23.91 2.78
N ALA A 224 -34.65 -24.33 1.90
CA ALA A 224 -36.07 -23.97 1.98
C ALA A 224 -36.70 -24.41 3.32
N LEU A 225 -37.19 -23.42 4.06
CA LEU A 225 -38.38 -23.42 4.90
C LEU A 225 -38.56 -24.56 5.93
N LEU A 226 -37.48 -25.12 6.51
CA LEU A 226 -37.41 -25.77 7.84
C LEU A 226 -36.11 -26.58 8.08
N SER A 227 -35.18 -26.64 7.12
CA SER A 227 -33.89 -27.32 7.35
C SER A 227 -32.92 -26.43 8.14
N PRO A 228 -32.34 -26.88 9.26
CA PRO A 228 -31.30 -26.14 10.00
C PRO A 228 -29.96 -26.04 9.25
N TRP A 229 -29.90 -26.51 8.00
CA TRP A 229 -28.67 -26.66 7.23
C TRP A 229 -28.49 -25.50 6.24
N VAL A 230 -27.37 -24.78 6.40
CA VAL A 230 -26.91 -23.79 5.42
C VAL A 230 -26.39 -24.53 4.18
N SER A 231 -27.02 -24.31 3.03
CA SER A 231 -26.64 -24.97 1.76
C SER A 231 -25.47 -24.28 1.08
N GLU A 232 -25.36 -22.95 1.22
CA GLU A 232 -24.26 -22.15 0.67
C GLU A 232 -23.86 -21.08 1.70
N ARG A 233 -22.58 -21.00 2.05
CA ARG A 233 -22.05 -20.06 3.07
C ARG A 233 -21.68 -18.68 2.52
N GLY A 234 -21.90 -18.48 1.22
CA GLY A 234 -21.63 -17.24 0.51
C GLY A 234 -20.19 -17.15 -0.04
N LYS A 235 -19.93 -16.09 -0.80
CA LYS A 235 -18.66 -15.85 -1.49
C LYS A 235 -18.26 -14.38 -1.43
N LEU A 236 -16.96 -14.12 -1.53
CA LEU A 236 -16.39 -12.79 -1.69
C LEU A 236 -15.60 -12.70 -2.98
N HIS A 237 -15.85 -11.65 -3.76
CA HIS A 237 -15.06 -11.21 -4.91
C HIS A 237 -14.07 -10.16 -4.41
N LEU A 238 -12.80 -10.54 -4.26
CA LEU A 238 -11.80 -9.77 -3.51
C LEU A 238 -11.61 -8.35 -4.03
N LYS A 239 -11.46 -8.19 -5.35
CA LYS A 239 -11.27 -6.87 -5.97
C LYS A 239 -12.45 -5.94 -5.67
N THR A 240 -13.66 -6.36 -6.07
CA THR A 240 -14.87 -5.55 -5.93
C THR A 240 -15.17 -5.24 -4.47
N PHE A 241 -15.01 -6.23 -3.58
CA PHE A 241 -15.18 -6.06 -2.15
C PHE A 241 -14.16 -5.06 -1.59
N ALA A 242 -12.87 -5.23 -1.86
CA ALA A 242 -11.82 -4.36 -1.33
C ALA A 242 -11.92 -2.92 -1.86
N GLU A 243 -12.18 -2.73 -3.15
CA GLU A 243 -12.41 -1.40 -3.74
C GLU A 243 -13.61 -0.71 -3.08
N THR A 244 -14.70 -1.46 -2.83
CA THR A 244 -15.89 -0.93 -2.16
C THR A 244 -15.59 -0.53 -0.72
N MET A 245 -14.87 -1.38 0.02
CA MET A 245 -14.48 -1.10 1.40
C MET A 245 -13.59 0.15 1.50
N LEU A 246 -12.63 0.31 0.58
CA LEU A 246 -11.76 1.48 0.54
C LEU A 246 -12.55 2.76 0.21
N ARG A 247 -13.48 2.71 -0.74
CA ARG A 247 -14.36 3.84 -1.07
C ARG A 247 -15.29 4.21 0.09
N GLN A 248 -15.85 3.22 0.80
CA GLN A 248 -16.74 3.44 1.95
C GLN A 248 -16.02 4.01 3.17
N SER A 249 -14.76 3.61 3.41
CA SER A 249 -13.94 4.16 4.49
C SER A 249 -13.73 5.68 4.39
N ALA A 250 -13.87 6.25 3.18
CA ALA A 250 -13.80 7.68 2.93
C ALA A 250 -15.15 8.41 3.07
N GLY A 251 -16.29 7.69 3.08
CA GLY A 251 -17.64 8.25 2.98
C GLY A 251 -18.46 8.31 4.27
N GLY A 252 -17.99 7.69 5.36
CA GLY A 252 -18.66 7.76 6.65
C GLY A 252 -19.89 6.86 6.79
N GLN A 253 -20.00 6.31 8.00
CA GLN A 253 -20.98 5.33 8.51
C GLN A 253 -20.85 3.86 8.09
N GLY A 254 -20.67 3.06 9.14
CA GLY A 254 -21.27 1.74 9.31
C GLY A 254 -20.25 0.63 9.51
N HIS A 255 -20.66 -0.39 10.28
CA HIS A 255 -19.82 -1.22 11.12
C HIS A 255 -18.60 -1.89 10.46
N GLY A 256 -17.68 -2.33 11.32
CA GLY A 256 -16.41 -2.97 10.97
C GLY A 256 -16.08 -4.13 11.91
N LEU A 257 -14.83 -4.25 12.34
CA LEU A 257 -14.44 -5.28 13.32
C LEU A 257 -15.22 -5.09 14.64
N THR A 258 -15.89 -6.16 15.07
CA THR A 258 -16.60 -6.21 16.36
C THR A 258 -15.63 -6.16 17.54
N GLU A 259 -16.10 -5.79 18.72
CA GLU A 259 -15.26 -5.79 19.93
C GLU A 259 -14.65 -7.17 20.20
N GLN A 260 -15.47 -8.22 20.07
CA GLN A 260 -15.02 -9.61 20.18
C GLN A 260 -13.95 -9.94 19.14
N ALA A 261 -14.12 -9.53 17.88
CA ALA A 261 -13.11 -9.76 16.85
C ALA A 261 -11.79 -9.04 17.15
N ARG A 262 -11.83 -7.82 17.69
CA ARG A 262 -10.63 -7.06 18.09
C ARG A 262 -9.85 -7.78 19.19
N LEU A 263 -10.53 -8.39 20.15
CA LEU A 263 -9.90 -9.20 21.19
C LEU A 263 -9.24 -10.46 20.60
N LEU A 264 -9.88 -11.10 19.63
CA LEU A 264 -9.32 -12.28 18.95
C LEU A 264 -8.05 -11.93 18.18
N LEU A 265 -7.98 -10.79 17.50
CA LEU A 265 -6.80 -10.37 16.73
C LEU A 265 -5.52 -10.36 17.57
N GLY A 266 -5.60 -10.00 18.86
CA GLY A 266 -4.43 -10.02 19.77
C GLY A 266 -3.86 -11.42 20.03
N ARG A 267 -4.59 -12.47 19.66
CA ARG A 267 -4.27 -13.89 19.86
C ARG A 267 -4.32 -14.68 18.56
N THR A 268 -4.49 -14.00 17.41
CA THR A 268 -4.52 -14.61 16.09
C THR A 268 -3.16 -14.44 15.42
N ALA A 269 -2.42 -15.54 15.29
CA ALA A 269 -1.32 -15.60 14.34
C ALA A 269 -1.89 -15.70 12.92
N LEU A 270 -1.25 -15.06 11.96
CA LEU A 270 -1.63 -15.09 10.54
C LEU A 270 -0.42 -15.54 9.73
N SER A 271 -0.67 -16.43 8.76
CA SER A 271 0.26 -16.72 7.69
C SER A 271 -0.49 -16.84 6.38
N GLY A 272 0.15 -16.55 5.26
CA GLY A 272 -0.49 -16.76 3.98
C GLY A 272 0.39 -16.36 2.82
N GLU A 273 0.07 -16.92 1.67
CA GLU A 273 0.71 -16.57 0.41
C GLU A 273 -0.37 -16.36 -0.64
N VAL A 274 -0.28 -15.25 -1.37
CA VAL A 274 -1.22 -14.88 -2.42
C VAL A 274 -0.45 -14.42 -3.64
N GLN A 275 -0.60 -15.16 -4.73
CA GLN A 275 -0.13 -14.79 -6.06
C GLN A 275 -1.10 -13.78 -6.68
N LEU A 276 -0.65 -12.53 -6.83
CA LEU A 276 -1.43 -11.49 -7.49
C LEU A 276 -1.48 -11.70 -9.01
N SER A 277 -2.57 -11.25 -9.63
CA SER A 277 -2.69 -11.22 -11.10
C SER A 277 -2.03 -9.99 -11.72
N ASP A 278 -1.71 -10.10 -13.00
CA ASP A 278 -1.33 -8.94 -13.79
C ASP A 278 -2.54 -7.99 -13.91
N GLY A 279 -2.29 -6.69 -13.94
CA GLY A 279 -3.38 -5.72 -13.99
C GLY A 279 -2.99 -4.33 -13.49
N LEU A 280 -3.91 -3.38 -13.67
CA LEU A 280 -3.74 -2.03 -13.14
C LEU A 280 -4.02 -2.02 -11.64
N PHE A 281 -3.05 -1.55 -10.86
CA PHE A 281 -3.22 -1.10 -9.49
C PHE A 281 -3.22 0.43 -9.48
N ALA A 282 -4.30 1.02 -9.01
CA ALA A 282 -4.44 2.47 -8.88
C ALA A 282 -5.00 2.81 -7.50
N VAL A 283 -4.37 3.81 -6.89
CA VAL A 283 -4.79 4.46 -5.65
C VAL A 283 -4.63 5.97 -5.85
N PRO A 284 -5.24 6.82 -5.01
CA PRO A 284 -5.06 8.27 -5.13
C PRO A 284 -3.57 8.66 -5.19
N GLY A 285 -3.14 9.24 -6.32
CA GLY A 285 -1.75 9.70 -6.53
C GLY A 285 -0.76 8.63 -7.01
N LEU A 286 -1.17 7.38 -7.22
CA LEU A 286 -0.30 6.32 -7.74
C LEU A 286 -1.07 5.39 -8.68
N HIS A 287 -0.51 5.19 -9.87
CA HIS A 287 -0.97 4.22 -10.86
C HIS A 287 0.21 3.34 -11.26
N VAL A 288 0.03 2.03 -11.29
CA VAL A 288 1.07 1.10 -11.71
C VAL A 288 0.44 -0.16 -12.26
N ARG A 289 1.03 -0.75 -13.30
CA ARG A 289 0.57 -2.03 -13.85
C ARG A 289 1.47 -3.15 -13.35
N LEU A 290 0.92 -4.09 -12.57
CA LEU A 290 1.64 -5.30 -12.22
C LEU A 290 1.72 -6.23 -13.43
N GLU A 291 2.89 -6.84 -13.62
CA GLU A 291 3.19 -7.76 -14.72
C GLU A 291 4.09 -8.91 -14.24
N GLY A 292 4.08 -10.04 -14.94
CA GLY A 292 5.01 -11.14 -14.68
C GLY A 292 4.44 -12.24 -13.76
N ARG A 293 3.12 -12.31 -13.55
CA ARG A 293 2.49 -13.44 -12.84
C ARG A 293 2.92 -14.79 -13.41
N ALA A 294 2.99 -14.92 -14.74
CA ALA A 294 3.39 -16.17 -15.39
C ALA A 294 4.83 -16.62 -15.04
N GLU A 295 5.67 -15.68 -14.59
CA GLU A 295 7.04 -15.91 -14.13
C GLU A 295 7.13 -16.07 -12.60
N GLY A 296 6.00 -16.14 -11.89
CA GLY A 296 5.94 -16.19 -10.43
C GLY A 296 6.28 -14.86 -9.73
N ARG A 297 6.19 -13.73 -10.45
CA ARG A 297 6.36 -12.39 -9.84
C ARG A 297 5.09 -11.96 -9.12
N ASN A 298 5.23 -11.01 -8.19
CA ASN A 298 4.14 -10.39 -7.45
C ASN A 298 3.39 -11.34 -6.49
N ALA A 299 4.06 -12.41 -6.02
CA ALA A 299 3.60 -13.18 -4.89
C ALA A 299 3.77 -12.38 -3.58
N VAL A 300 2.71 -12.34 -2.78
CA VAL A 300 2.65 -11.65 -1.50
C VAL A 300 2.58 -12.67 -0.39
N VAL A 301 3.60 -12.66 0.48
CA VAL A 301 3.63 -13.45 1.71
C VAL A 301 3.23 -12.56 2.86
N MET A 302 2.29 -13.01 3.69
CA MET A 302 1.81 -12.32 4.87
C MET A 302 2.16 -13.14 6.11
N ARG A 303 2.64 -12.47 7.16
CA ARG A 303 2.93 -13.11 8.44
C ARG A 303 2.65 -12.17 9.61
N SER A 304 2.05 -12.73 10.65
CA SER A 304 1.94 -12.11 11.96
C SER A 304 1.91 -13.20 13.03
N ASP A 305 2.64 -13.02 14.13
CA ASP A 305 2.50 -13.91 15.29
C ASP A 305 1.27 -13.51 16.15
N ALA A 306 0.82 -12.26 16.03
CA ALA A 306 -0.40 -11.74 16.64
C ALA A 306 -0.89 -10.52 15.85
N LEU A 307 -2.00 -10.63 15.12
CA LEU A 307 -2.51 -9.56 14.25
C LEU A 307 -2.81 -8.25 14.97
N GLY A 308 -3.17 -8.32 16.25
CA GLY A 308 -3.36 -7.15 17.11
C GLY A 308 -2.06 -6.40 17.44
N GLN A 309 -0.89 -6.98 17.18
CA GLN A 309 0.42 -6.39 17.43
C GLN A 309 1.12 -5.93 16.15
N GLY A 310 0.76 -6.49 15.00
CA GLY A 310 1.34 -6.08 13.72
C GLY A 310 1.09 -7.05 12.58
N LEU A 311 1.62 -6.71 11.40
CA LEU A 311 1.56 -7.51 10.19
C LEU A 311 2.83 -7.26 9.37
N THR A 312 3.48 -8.32 8.92
CA THR A 312 4.54 -8.25 7.91
C THR A 312 4.00 -8.73 6.58
N VAL A 313 4.25 -7.97 5.53
CA VAL A 313 3.89 -8.27 4.15
C VAL A 313 5.16 -8.21 3.31
N GLU A 314 5.47 -9.28 2.60
CA GLU A 314 6.69 -9.39 1.79
C GLU A 314 6.31 -9.73 0.35
N MET A 315 6.99 -9.10 -0.59
CA MET A 315 6.95 -9.43 -2.01
C MET A 315 8.39 -9.63 -2.46
N ALA A 316 8.80 -10.90 -2.54
CA ALA A 316 10.18 -11.28 -2.85
C ALA A 316 10.62 -10.89 -4.27
N ALA A 317 9.66 -10.64 -5.17
CA ALA A 317 9.91 -10.30 -6.55
C ALA A 317 8.76 -9.47 -7.14
N LEU A 318 8.79 -8.15 -6.93
CA LEU A 318 7.92 -7.20 -7.62
C LEU A 318 8.37 -7.08 -9.09
N SER A 319 7.40 -7.10 -10.00
CA SER A 319 7.58 -6.64 -11.37
C SER A 319 6.36 -5.83 -11.79
N ALA A 320 6.61 -4.60 -12.20
CA ALA A 320 5.59 -3.65 -12.56
C ALA A 320 6.06 -2.74 -13.68
N GLY A 321 5.12 -2.20 -14.45
CA GLY A 321 5.40 -1.27 -15.53
C GLY A 321 4.42 -0.11 -15.58
N LYS A 322 4.77 0.90 -16.39
CA LYS A 322 3.96 2.10 -16.60
C LYS A 322 3.52 2.74 -15.27
N ALA A 323 4.46 2.88 -14.35
CA ALA A 323 4.17 3.51 -13.07
C ALA A 323 4.09 5.03 -13.25
N LEU A 324 3.11 5.64 -12.60
CA LEU A 324 2.87 7.07 -12.56
C LEU A 324 2.53 7.46 -11.13
N VAL A 325 3.23 8.44 -10.58
CA VAL A 325 3.02 8.96 -9.23
C VAL A 325 2.88 10.47 -9.32
N ASP A 326 1.78 11.00 -8.79
CA ASP A 326 1.60 12.44 -8.63
C ASP A 326 1.93 12.79 -7.17
N TRP A 327 2.98 13.58 -6.97
CA TRP A 327 3.47 13.94 -5.65
C TRP A 327 3.85 15.41 -5.55
N ARG A 328 3.16 16.18 -4.69
CA ARG A 328 3.50 17.58 -4.36
C ARG A 328 3.80 18.48 -5.58
N GLY A 329 3.05 18.32 -6.68
CA GLY A 329 3.25 19.10 -7.90
C GLY A 329 4.31 18.56 -8.85
N ALA A 330 5.00 17.48 -8.49
CA ALA A 330 5.80 16.67 -9.39
C ALA A 330 4.98 15.48 -9.90
N GLN A 331 5.23 15.09 -11.14
CA GLN A 331 4.76 13.83 -11.71
C GLN A 331 5.96 12.95 -11.99
N LEU A 332 6.03 11.80 -11.33
CA LEU A 332 7.06 10.80 -11.53
C LEU A 332 6.50 9.67 -12.38
N ALA A 333 7.23 9.23 -13.39
CA ALA A 333 6.84 8.12 -14.23
C ALA A 333 8.01 7.18 -14.48
N CYS A 334 7.74 5.91 -14.72
CA CYS A 334 8.74 4.98 -15.23
C CYS A 334 8.12 3.85 -16.05
N ASP A 335 8.90 3.32 -16.98
CA ASP A 335 8.43 2.26 -17.86
C ASP A 335 8.39 0.90 -17.15
N LYS A 336 9.40 0.61 -16.32
CA LYS A 336 9.51 -0.64 -15.58
C LYS A 336 10.13 -0.45 -14.19
N ILE A 337 9.61 -1.20 -13.22
CA ILE A 337 10.14 -1.33 -11.87
C ILE A 337 10.26 -2.82 -11.54
N THR A 338 11.41 -3.22 -11.02
CA THR A 338 11.58 -4.51 -10.34
C THR A 338 12.20 -4.28 -8.98
N ALA A 339 11.72 -4.95 -7.94
CA ALA A 339 12.26 -4.80 -6.59
C ALA A 339 11.90 -6.00 -5.71
N ARG A 340 12.48 -6.03 -4.51
CA ARG A 340 11.88 -6.74 -3.37
C ARG A 340 11.25 -5.72 -2.44
N LEU A 341 10.06 -6.01 -1.96
CA LEU A 341 9.35 -5.15 -1.02
C LEU A 341 9.10 -5.88 0.28
N LYS A 342 9.25 -5.17 1.40
CA LYS A 342 8.83 -5.63 2.71
C LYS A 342 8.17 -4.49 3.45
N LEU A 343 6.92 -4.67 3.83
CA LEU A 343 6.16 -3.75 4.66
C LEU A 343 5.92 -4.39 6.02
N GLN A 344 6.34 -3.72 7.08
CA GLN A 344 6.03 -4.10 8.46
C GLN A 344 5.13 -3.03 9.06
N LEU A 345 3.97 -3.46 9.55
CA LEU A 345 3.07 -2.66 10.37
C LEU A 345 3.21 -3.16 11.81
N ARG A 346 3.39 -2.23 12.75
CA ARG A 346 3.56 -2.56 14.18
C ARG A 346 2.74 -1.62 15.05
N VAL A 347 2.10 -2.17 16.07
CA VAL A 347 1.38 -1.40 17.08
C VAL A 347 2.37 -1.05 18.19
N GLU A 348 2.64 0.25 18.37
CA GLU A 348 3.45 0.79 19.45
C GLU A 348 2.57 1.70 20.33
N GLY A 349 2.13 1.16 21.47
CA GLY A 349 1.18 1.85 22.35
C GLY A 349 -0.16 2.09 21.65
N GLN A 350 -0.53 3.36 21.45
CA GLN A 350 -1.76 3.75 20.73
C GLN A 350 -1.53 4.10 19.26
N GLN A 351 -0.31 3.94 18.74
CA GLN A 351 0.04 4.33 17.38
C GLN A 351 0.39 3.10 16.54
N LEU A 352 -0.01 3.11 15.28
CA LEU A 352 0.49 2.18 14.29
C LEU A 352 1.70 2.82 13.62
N ARG A 353 2.79 2.06 13.48
CA ARG A 353 3.99 2.47 12.75
C ARG A 353 4.21 1.55 11.58
N PHE A 354 4.82 2.09 10.55
CA PHE A 354 5.21 1.31 9.38
C PHE A 354 6.71 1.41 9.13
N VAL A 355 7.26 0.33 8.59
CA VAL A 355 8.58 0.27 7.97
C VAL A 355 8.41 -0.37 6.60
N LEU A 356 8.74 0.36 5.54
CA LEU A 356 8.79 -0.12 4.17
C LEU A 356 10.25 -0.24 3.76
N GLU A 357 10.68 -1.44 3.45
CA GLU A 357 12.02 -1.76 2.94
C GLU A 357 11.91 -2.13 1.46
N ILE A 358 12.78 -1.54 0.65
CA ILE A 358 12.91 -1.85 -0.78
C ILE A 358 14.35 -2.25 -1.05
N GLU A 359 14.53 -3.46 -1.56
CA GLU A 359 15.84 -4.02 -1.91
C GLU A 359 15.93 -4.29 -3.40
N ASN A 360 17.16 -4.16 -3.94
CA ASN A 360 17.48 -4.44 -5.34
C ASN A 360 16.46 -3.78 -6.30
N CYS A 361 16.10 -2.53 -6.01
CA CYS A 361 15.16 -1.79 -6.81
C CYS A 361 15.85 -1.36 -8.09
N LYS A 362 15.27 -1.70 -9.23
CA LYS A 362 15.68 -1.24 -10.54
C LYS A 362 14.51 -0.59 -11.24
N VAL A 363 14.73 0.62 -11.70
CA VAL A 363 13.77 1.45 -12.42
C VAL A 363 14.33 1.74 -13.81
N VAL A 364 13.52 1.57 -14.84
CA VAL A 364 13.89 1.83 -16.24
C VAL A 364 13.00 2.94 -16.81
N GLY A 365 13.61 3.87 -17.55
CA GLY A 365 12.91 4.99 -18.17
C GLY A 365 12.28 5.92 -17.14
N ALA A 366 13.00 6.22 -16.06
CA ALA A 366 12.53 7.11 -15.01
C ALA A 366 12.42 8.53 -15.55
N ARG A 367 11.29 9.19 -15.28
CA ARG A 367 10.98 10.54 -15.70
C ARG A 367 10.37 11.29 -14.52
N VAL A 368 10.75 12.53 -14.34
CA VAL A 368 10.14 13.42 -13.37
C VAL A 368 9.86 14.76 -14.03
N ASP A 369 8.59 15.11 -14.09
CA ASP A 369 8.13 16.41 -14.55
C ASP A 369 7.78 17.28 -13.35
N LEU A 370 8.49 18.38 -13.18
CA LEU A 370 8.25 19.36 -12.13
C LEU A 370 7.28 20.40 -12.67
N ARG A 371 6.04 20.42 -12.16
CA ARG A 371 5.13 21.51 -12.52
C ARG A 371 5.67 22.80 -11.89
N PRO A 372 5.67 23.93 -12.61
CA PRO A 372 6.04 25.20 -12.03
C PRO A 372 5.13 25.45 -10.83
N HIS A 373 5.75 25.74 -9.67
CA HIS A 373 5.06 26.14 -8.47
C HIS A 373 4.20 27.36 -8.85
N ARG A 374 2.87 27.19 -8.97
CA ARG A 374 1.96 28.33 -8.99
C ARG A 374 2.05 28.94 -7.61
N ASP A 375 2.96 29.88 -7.43
CA ASP A 375 2.95 30.76 -6.29
C ASP A 375 1.55 31.37 -6.20
N ALA A 376 0.96 31.23 -5.02
CA ALA A 376 -0.21 31.94 -4.60
C ALA A 376 0.09 33.45 -4.62
N ARG A 377 0.00 34.07 -5.80
CA ARG A 377 -0.26 35.49 -5.97
C ARG A 377 -1.69 35.63 -6.42
N ASN A 378 -2.60 35.60 -5.44
CA ASN A 378 -3.84 36.36 -5.36
C ASN A 378 -4.64 35.84 -4.17
N ALA A 379 -4.28 36.32 -2.98
CA ALA A 379 -5.19 36.55 -1.87
C ALA A 379 -4.92 37.98 -1.39
#